data_AF-A0A8T3S7T5-F1
#
_entry.id   AF-A0A8T3S7T5-F1
#
_cell.length_a   1.000
_cell.length_b   1.000
_cell.length_c   1.000
_cell.angle_alpha   90.00
_cell.angle_beta   90.00
_cell.angle_gamma   90.00
#
_symmetry.space_group_name_H-M   'P 1'
#
loop_
_entity.id
_entity.type
_entity.pdbx_description
1 polymer ?
#
loop_
_entity_poly.entity_id
_entity_poly.type
_entity_poly.pdbx_seq_one_letter_code
_entity_poly.pdbx_strand_id
1 'polypeptide(L)'
;MKRTQIYITDEQATQIKQLARSRRTSKAHVIRQILDAAFETGDAEAEARAGILATAGILPEARDWPEWQAAVRGRSASERLVESGL
;
A
#
# COMPACT_ATOMS: atom_id res chain seq x y z
N MET A 1 -11.21 -10.35 10.22
CA MET A 1 -11.34 -9.05 10.92
C MET A 1 -11.40 -9.28 12.42
N LYS A 2 -10.67 -8.49 13.22
CA LYS A 2 -10.82 -8.50 14.68
C LYS A 2 -12.01 -7.61 15.06
N ARG A 3 -12.86 -8.07 15.97
CA ARG A 3 -14.00 -7.28 16.47
C ARG A 3 -13.47 -6.25 17.48
N THR A 4 -13.71 -4.98 17.21
CA THR A 4 -13.30 -3.85 18.05
C THR A 4 -14.54 -3.03 18.43
N GLN A 5 -14.66 -2.69 19.70
CA GLN A 5 -15.69 -1.78 20.18
C GLN A 5 -15.15 -0.35 20.15
N ILE A 6 -15.91 0.56 19.54
CA ILE A 6 -15.55 1.98 19.43
C ILE A 6 -16.65 2.82 20.06
N TYR A 7 -16.27 3.94 20.65
CA TYR A 7 -17.20 4.92 21.20
C TYR A 7 -17.37 6.05 20.20
N ILE A 8 -18.61 6.37 19.88
CA ILE A 8 -19.01 7.45 18.97
C ILE A 8 -20.20 8.18 19.59
N THR A 9 -20.42 9.43 19.21
CA THR A 9 -21.59 10.19 19.65
C THR A 9 -22.86 9.72 18.94
N ASP A 10 -24.03 10.02 19.50
CA ASP A 10 -25.32 9.70 18.89
C ASP A 10 -25.52 10.40 17.54
N GLU A 11 -24.98 11.61 17.41
CA GLU A 11 -24.95 12.35 16.16
C GLU A 11 -24.13 11.62 15.09
N GLN A 12 -22.91 11.20 15.42
CA GLN A 12 -22.06 10.42 14.52
C GLN A 12 -22.72 9.09 14.12
N ALA A 13 -23.35 8.40 15.08
CA ALA A 13 -24.08 7.16 14.81
C ALA A 13 -25.24 7.38 13.82
N THR A 14 -25.93 8.51 13.92
CA THR A 14 -27.01 8.91 13.02
C THR A 14 -26.49 9.19 11.62
N GLN A 15 -25.42 9.98 11.49
CA GLN A 15 -24.79 10.29 10.21
C GLN A 15 -24.26 9.03 9.52
N ILE A 16 -23.57 8.14 10.25
CA ILE A 16 -23.07 6.85 9.73
C ILE A 16 -24.23 5.98 9.24
N LYS A 17 -25.34 5.93 9.98
CA LYS A 17 -26.54 5.15 9.59
C LYS A 17 -27.17 5.70 8.30
N GLN A 18 -27.27 7.02 8.17
CA GLN A 18 -27.80 7.65 6.96
C GLN A 18 -26.90 7.38 5.75
N LEU A 19 -25.58 7.49 5.91
CA LEU A 19 -24.60 7.26 4.86
C LEU A 19 -24.55 5.78 4.41
N ALA A 20 -24.64 4.85 5.36
CA ALA A 20 -24.73 3.42 5.06
C ALA A 20 -26.00 3.10 4.24
N ARG A 21 -27.14 3.73 4.58
CA ARG A 21 -28.39 3.56 3.85
C ARG A 21 -28.32 4.15 2.44
N SER A 22 -27.78 5.35 2.26
CA SER A 22 -27.68 5.98 0.94
C SER A 22 -26.76 5.19 0.01
N ARG A 23 -25.66 4.62 0.54
CA ARG A 23 -24.69 3.81 -0.20
C ARG A 23 -25.05 2.33 -0.32
N ARG A 24 -26.19 1.90 0.25
CA ARG A 24 -26.61 0.48 0.32
C ARG A 24 -25.50 -0.46 0.83
N THR A 25 -24.73 0.00 1.81
CA THR A 25 -23.63 -0.76 2.40
C THR A 25 -23.79 -0.86 3.92
N SER A 26 -22.91 -1.62 4.58
CA SER A 26 -22.93 -1.76 6.04
C SER A 26 -22.32 -0.54 6.74
N LYS A 27 -22.76 -0.28 7.97
CA LYS A 27 -22.14 0.75 8.83
C LYS A 27 -20.64 0.48 9.04
N ALA A 28 -20.25 -0.79 9.17
CA ALA A 28 -18.86 -1.19 9.34
C ALA A 28 -17.99 -0.80 8.13
N HIS A 29 -18.52 -0.94 6.91
CA HIS A 29 -17.82 -0.53 5.69
C HIS A 29 -17.65 1.00 5.62
N VAL A 30 -18.69 1.75 6.00
CA VAL A 30 -18.60 3.23 6.11
C VAL A 30 -17.55 3.64 7.13
N ILE A 31 -17.57 3.04 8.32
CA ILE A 31 -16.59 3.31 9.37
C ILE A 31 -15.17 2.99 8.89
N ARG A 32 -14.98 1.85 8.21
CA ARG A 32 -13.69 1.48 7.61
C ARG A 32 -13.20 2.56 6.64
N GLN A 33 -14.02 2.98 5.69
CA GLN A 33 -13.64 4.03 4.73
C GLN A 33 -13.26 5.36 5.39
N ILE A 34 -13.98 5.75 6.45
CA ILE A 34 -13.66 6.97 7.21
C ILE A 34 -12.29 6.84 7.87
N LEU A 35 -12.01 5.70 8.51
CA LEU A 35 -10.71 5.44 9.14
C LEU A 35 -9.59 5.34 8.11
N ASP A 36 -9.83 4.64 7.01
CA ASP A 36 -8.85 4.47 5.93
C ASP A 36 -8.48 5.83 5.31
N ALA A 37 -9.46 6.72 5.12
CA ALA A 37 -9.20 8.10 4.68
C ALA A 37 -8.48 8.94 5.73
N ALA A 38 -8.83 8.79 7.02
CA ALA A 38 -8.24 9.59 8.10
C ALA A 38 -6.79 9.20 8.42
N PHE A 39 -6.44 7.93 8.23
CA PHE A 39 -5.10 7.41 8.46
C PHE A 39 -4.23 7.35 7.19
N GLU A 40 -4.73 7.83 6.05
CA GLU A 40 -4.13 7.64 4.73
C GLU A 40 -3.85 6.15 4.42
N THR A 41 -4.47 5.23 5.18
CA THR A 41 -4.41 3.80 4.95
C THR A 41 -5.50 3.42 3.96
N GLY A 42 -5.45 4.02 2.78
CA GLY A 42 -6.26 3.60 1.64
C GLY A 42 -6.12 2.11 1.38
N ASP A 43 -6.89 1.58 0.43
CA ASP A 43 -6.71 0.21 -0.01
C ASP A 43 -5.31 0.06 -0.62
N ALA A 44 -4.36 -0.38 0.21
CA ALA A 44 -2.95 -0.50 -0.15
C ALA A 44 -2.76 -1.42 -1.36
N GLU A 45 -3.69 -2.37 -1.58
CA GLU A 45 -3.67 -3.22 -2.77
C GLU A 45 -4.13 -2.44 -4.01
N ALA A 46 -5.19 -1.64 -3.89
CA ALA A 46 -5.62 -0.75 -4.98
C ALA A 46 -4.57 0.32 -5.31
N GLU A 47 -3.90 0.88 -4.30
CA GLU A 47 -2.83 1.86 -4.47
C GLU A 47 -1.58 1.23 -5.09
N ALA A 48 -1.15 0.05 -4.63
CA ALA A 48 -0.07 -0.70 -5.25
C ALA A 48 -0.40 -1.06 -6.71
N ARG A 49 -1.64 -1.50 -6.98
CA ARG A 49 -2.11 -1.82 -8.33
C ARG A 49 -2.11 -0.58 -9.24
N ALA A 50 -2.55 0.57 -8.73
CA ALA A 50 -2.53 1.83 -9.46
C ALA A 50 -1.09 2.26 -9.78
N GLY A 51 -0.17 2.14 -8.82
CA GLY A 51 1.25 2.41 -9.04
C GLY A 51 1.89 1.50 -10.09
N ILE A 52 1.59 0.19 -10.05
CA ILE A 52 2.08 -0.77 -11.04
C ILE A 52 1.54 -0.43 -12.44
N LEU A 53 0.23 -0.18 -12.57
CA LEU A 53 -0.37 0.15 -13.87
C LEU A 53 0.15 1.48 -14.44
N ALA A 54 0.35 2.48 -13.58
CA ALA A 54 0.85 3.78 -14.01
C ALA A 54 2.31 3.72 -14.48
N THR A 55 3.10 2.77 -13.97
CA THR A 55 4.54 2.68 -14.26
C THR A 55 4.94 1.54 -15.19
N ALA A 56 4.03 0.58 -15.42
CA ALA A 56 4.26 -0.56 -16.29
C ALA A 56 4.64 -0.10 -17.71
N GLY A 57 5.80 -0.53 -18.19
CA GLY A 57 6.27 -0.25 -19.54
C GLY A 57 6.83 1.16 -19.77
N ILE A 58 6.95 2.01 -18.74
CA ILE A 58 7.60 3.33 -18.89
C ILE A 58 9.09 3.19 -19.27
N LEU A 59 9.75 2.11 -18.83
CA LEU A 59 11.15 1.86 -19.09
C LEU A 59 11.36 0.47 -19.72
N PRO A 60 11.04 0.31 -21.02
CA PRO A 60 11.14 -0.99 -21.70
C PRO A 60 12.59 -1.44 -21.90
N GLU A 61 13.52 -0.50 -22.02
CA GLU A 61 14.96 -0.75 -22.24
C GLU A 61 15.79 -0.60 -20.96
N ALA A 62 15.14 -0.40 -19.80
CA ALA A 62 15.88 -0.36 -18.55
C ALA A 62 16.39 -1.75 -18.20
N ARG A 63 17.58 -1.76 -17.59
CA ARG A 63 18.15 -2.94 -16.95
C ARG A 63 17.14 -3.56 -16.01
N ASP A 64 17.09 -4.89 -16.00
CA ASP A 64 16.27 -5.58 -15.03
C ASP A 64 16.78 -5.29 -13.59
N TRP A 65 15.94 -5.61 -12.61
CA TRP A 65 16.24 -5.29 -11.22
C TRP A 65 17.60 -5.87 -10.74
N PRO A 66 17.95 -7.14 -11.03
CA PRO A 66 19.27 -7.69 -10.76
C PRO A 66 20.44 -6.92 -11.38
N GLU A 67 20.36 -6.58 -12.66
CA GLU A 67 21.42 -5.86 -13.38
C GLU A 67 21.61 -4.43 -12.88
N TRP A 68 20.49 -3.74 -12.61
CA TRP A 68 20.53 -2.43 -11.97
C TRP A 68 21.16 -2.54 -10.59
N GLN A 69 20.71 -3.49 -9.77
CA GLN A 69 21.19 -3.68 -8.41
C GLN A 69 22.69 -4.00 -8.36
N ALA A 70 23.22 -4.80 -9.28
CA ALA A 70 24.64 -5.07 -9.42
C ALA A 70 25.42 -3.79 -9.78
N ALA A 71 24.89 -2.94 -10.66
CA ALA A 71 25.52 -1.69 -11.04
C ALA A 71 25.60 -0.67 -9.89
N VAL A 72 24.56 -0.52 -9.07
CA VAL A 72 24.56 0.44 -7.94
C VAL A 72 25.29 -0.08 -6.70
N ARG A 73 25.25 -1.39 -6.42
CA ARG A 73 25.96 -1.94 -5.24
C ARG A 73 27.46 -2.04 -5.45
N GLY A 74 27.94 -1.91 -6.69
CA GLY A 74 29.33 -2.10 -7.04
C GLY A 74 29.77 -3.55 -6.76
N ARG A 75 31.08 -3.76 -6.61
CA ARG A 75 31.65 -5.10 -6.41
C ARG A 75 31.12 -5.76 -5.13
N SER A 76 30.64 -6.99 -5.27
CA SER A 76 30.22 -7.86 -4.18
C SER A 76 31.37 -8.15 -3.21
N ALA A 77 31.04 -8.58 -1.99
CA ALA A 77 32.04 -9.01 -1.02
C ALA A 77 32.89 -10.18 -1.56
N SER A 78 32.28 -11.12 -2.28
CA SER A 78 32.97 -12.24 -2.92
C SER A 78 33.99 -11.78 -3.98
N GLU A 79 33.63 -10.82 -4.83
CA GLU A 79 34.56 -10.28 -5.83
C GLU A 79 35.76 -9.57 -5.20
N ARG A 80 35.55 -8.87 -4.07
CA ARG A 80 36.64 -8.22 -3.32
C ARG A 80 37.55 -9.22 -2.62
N LEU A 81 37.01 -10.35 -2.16
CA LEU A 81 37.78 -11.41 -1.51
C LEU A 81 38.67 -12.15 -2.52
N VAL A 82 38.12 -12.51 -3.68
CA VAL A 82 38.86 -13.16 -4.77
C VAL A 82 40.05 -12.31 -5.24
N GLU A 83 39.87 -10.99 -5.38
CA GLU A 83 40.97 -10.08 -5.74
C GLU A 83 42.03 -9.95 -4.63
N SER A 84 41.61 -10.11 -3.36
CA SER A 84 42.52 -10.11 -2.21
C SER A 84 43.25 -11.44 -2.01
N GLY A 85 43.03 -12.43 -2.89
CA GLY A 85 43.63 -13.76 -2.83
C GLY A 85 43.09 -14.64 -1.69
N LEU A 86 41.88 -14.35 -1.20
CA LEU A 86 41.18 -15.06 -0.14
C LEU A 86 39.95 -15.81 -0.66
#